data_AF-A0AAV1R9C4-F1
#
_entry.id   AF-A0AAV1R9C4-F1
#
_cell.length_a   1.000
_cell.length_b   1.000
_cell.length_c   1.000
_cell.angle_alpha   90.00
_cell.angle_beta   90.00
_cell.angle_gamma   90.00
#
_symmetry.space_group_name_H-M   'P 1'
#
loop_
_entity.id
_entity.type
_entity.pdbx_description
1 polymer ?
#
loop_
_entity_poly.entity_id
_entity_poly.type
_entity_poly.pdbx_seq_one_letter_code
_entity_poly.pdbx_strand_id
1 'polypeptide(L)'
;MTTATSFGATAVLKDVKIQIGSFDGSRSSNSVGLSRRHVNLFSVSSSTSRPNSLIRAVSTSVKPETETKHSKVEIIKEHSNFIRYPLNEELLTDAPNINESATQIIKFHGSYEQYNRGERGARSYSFMLRTKNPSFQLHGVLKKNLKTVMSSIIHSVGSTLGACGDPNRNVLAPAAPFARKDYQFAQQTADDIAALLTPQSGFYYDMWVDGEKIMSAEPP
;
A
#
# COMPACT_ATOMS: atom_id res chain seq x y z
N MET A 1 52.82 -47.55 -15.83
CA MET A 1 53.71 -46.38 -15.62
C MET A 1 52.94 -45.13 -16.07
N THR A 2 52.90 -43.96 -15.41
CA THR A 2 53.29 -43.46 -14.07
C THR A 2 52.78 -42.01 -14.00
N THR A 3 52.10 -41.43 -12.99
CA THR A 3 51.39 -41.88 -11.77
C THR A 3 50.38 -40.76 -11.38
N ALA A 4 49.40 -41.02 -10.50
CA ALA A 4 48.34 -40.07 -10.13
C ALA A 4 48.77 -38.91 -9.21
N THR A 5 48.10 -37.76 -9.32
CA THR A 5 47.78 -36.89 -8.15
C THR A 5 46.54 -36.03 -8.40
N SER A 6 45.46 -36.30 -7.67
CA SER A 6 44.29 -35.43 -7.56
C SER A 6 44.43 -34.51 -6.34
N PHE A 7 44.31 -33.19 -6.52
CA PHE A 7 44.17 -32.26 -5.40
C PHE A 7 42.74 -31.71 -5.34
N GLY A 8 41.99 -32.15 -4.33
CA GLY A 8 40.73 -31.52 -3.95
C GLY A 8 41.00 -30.33 -3.02
N ALA A 9 40.27 -29.24 -3.24
CA ALA A 9 40.20 -28.11 -2.33
C ALA A 9 38.73 -27.72 -2.12
N THR A 10 38.07 -28.40 -1.18
CA THR A 10 36.74 -28.03 -0.71
C THR A 10 36.80 -26.69 0.05
N ALA A 11 36.28 -25.63 -0.56
CA ALA A 11 36.06 -24.36 0.13
C ALA A 11 34.89 -24.50 1.13
N VAL A 12 35.21 -24.78 2.38
CA VAL A 12 34.24 -24.84 3.48
C VAL A 12 33.80 -23.41 3.83
N LEU A 13 32.65 -22.99 3.31
CA LEU A 13 31.93 -21.85 3.87
C LEU A 13 31.37 -22.27 5.23
N LYS A 14 31.86 -21.65 6.30
CA LYS A 14 31.35 -21.88 7.66
C LYS A 14 29.95 -21.31 7.78
N ASP A 15 29.00 -22.12 8.25
CA ASP A 15 27.64 -21.69 8.56
C ASP A 15 27.63 -20.51 9.54
N VAL A 16 27.11 -19.37 9.09
CA VAL A 16 26.68 -18.30 10.00
C VAL A 16 25.34 -18.74 10.58
N LYS A 17 25.39 -19.44 11.72
CA LYS A 17 24.21 -19.93 12.44
C LYS A 17 23.43 -18.76 13.06
N ILE A 18 22.61 -18.08 12.25
CA ILE A 18 21.62 -17.12 12.74
C ILE A 18 20.54 -17.90 13.48
N GLN A 19 20.65 -17.96 14.80
CA GLN A 19 19.71 -18.67 15.66
C GLN A 19 18.49 -17.78 15.91
N ILE A 20 17.54 -17.79 14.98
CA ILE A 20 16.23 -17.18 15.16
C ILE A 20 15.53 -17.92 16.32
N GLY A 21 15.25 -17.19 17.41
CA GLY A 21 14.50 -17.74 18.54
C GLY A 21 13.07 -18.08 18.13
N SER A 22 12.58 -19.26 18.52
CA SER A 22 11.19 -19.65 18.30
C SER A 22 10.24 -18.66 18.98
N PHE A 23 9.31 -18.10 18.23
CA PHE A 23 8.23 -17.27 18.77
C PHE A 23 7.06 -18.17 19.19
N ASP A 24 7.01 -18.56 20.46
CA ASP A 24 5.86 -19.25 21.04
C ASP A 24 4.72 -18.25 21.30
N GLY A 25 3.71 -18.28 20.44
CA GLY A 25 2.53 -17.43 20.55
C GLY A 25 1.56 -17.86 21.66
N SER A 26 1.07 -16.87 22.42
CA SER A 26 -0.16 -16.92 23.23
C SER A 26 -0.41 -18.20 24.06
N ARG A 27 0.21 -18.30 25.25
CA ARG A 27 -0.31 -19.17 26.31
C ARG A 27 -1.61 -18.60 26.89
N SER A 28 -2.67 -19.41 26.89
CA SER A 28 -3.92 -19.11 27.58
C SER A 28 -3.69 -18.94 29.08
N SER A 29 -4.07 -17.79 29.64
CA SER A 29 -3.90 -17.45 31.07
C SER A 29 -4.94 -18.18 31.94
N ASN A 30 -4.67 -19.44 32.30
CA ASN A 30 -5.34 -20.11 33.40
C ASN A 30 -4.31 -20.63 34.42
N SER A 31 -4.53 -20.29 35.69
CA SER A 31 -3.71 -20.60 36.87
C SER A 31 -2.28 -20.01 36.93
N VAL A 32 -2.08 -19.08 37.86
CA VAL A 32 -0.75 -18.70 38.36
C VAL A 32 -0.67 -19.08 39.83
N GLY A 33 0.12 -20.13 40.13
CA GLY A 33 0.50 -20.46 41.50
C GLY A 33 1.50 -19.45 42.06
N LEU A 34 1.46 -19.20 43.37
CA LEU A 34 2.35 -18.23 44.01
C LEU A 34 3.81 -18.66 43.91
N SER A 35 4.68 -17.75 43.48
CA SER A 35 6.10 -17.76 43.88
C SER A 35 6.59 -16.35 44.15
N ARG A 36 7.25 -16.20 45.31
CA ARG A 36 7.46 -14.93 46.00
C ARG A 36 8.75 -14.26 45.49
N ARG A 37 8.63 -13.25 44.64
CA ARG A 37 9.73 -12.29 44.34
C ARG A 37 9.31 -10.88 44.74
N HIS A 38 10.17 -10.22 45.51
CA HIS A 38 9.95 -8.85 45.97
C HIS A 38 9.95 -7.90 44.77
N VAL A 39 8.84 -7.21 44.55
CA VAL A 39 8.75 -6.06 43.65
C VAL A 39 8.43 -4.86 44.53
N ASN A 40 9.26 -3.82 44.50
CA ASN A 40 8.97 -2.58 45.22
C ASN A 40 7.81 -1.88 44.52
N LEU A 41 6.59 -2.10 45.03
CA LEU A 41 5.42 -1.32 44.67
C LEU A 41 5.58 0.09 45.24
N PHE A 42 5.72 1.08 44.36
CA PHE A 42 5.56 2.47 44.75
C PHE A 42 4.10 2.69 45.15
N SER A 43 3.86 2.85 46.45
CA SER A 43 2.55 3.24 46.96
C SER A 43 2.25 4.68 46.53
N VAL A 44 1.18 4.88 45.76
CA VAL A 44 0.69 6.22 45.46
C VAL A 44 -0.05 6.73 46.69
N SER A 45 0.64 7.53 47.51
CA SER A 45 0.03 8.20 48.65
C SER A 45 -1.12 9.10 48.19
N SER A 46 -2.35 8.78 48.62
CA SER A 46 -3.52 9.63 48.41
C SER A 46 -3.39 10.90 49.25
N SER A 47 -2.87 11.97 48.66
CA SER A 47 -2.73 13.27 49.32
C SER A 47 -4.08 13.98 49.42
N THR A 48 -4.70 13.93 50.59
CA THR A 48 -5.88 14.74 50.92
C THR A 48 -5.53 16.24 50.90
N SER A 49 -6.51 17.08 50.57
CA SER A 49 -6.47 18.55 50.55
C SER A 49 -5.68 19.25 49.42
N ARG A 50 -6.44 19.72 48.42
CA ARG A 50 -6.19 20.97 47.68
C ARG A 50 -7.53 21.73 47.59
N PRO A 51 -7.53 23.08 47.63
CA PRO A 51 -8.77 23.86 47.61
C PRO A 51 -9.49 23.74 46.25
N ASN A 52 -10.80 24.03 46.23
CA ASN A 52 -11.67 23.97 45.05
C ASN A 52 -11.13 24.73 43.83
N SER A 53 -10.30 24.07 43.02
CA SER A 53 -10.07 24.47 41.63
C SER A 53 -11.20 23.91 40.77
N LEU A 54 -12.28 24.68 40.64
CA LEU A 54 -13.33 24.40 39.65
C LEU A 54 -12.68 24.32 38.26
N ILE A 55 -12.65 23.12 37.68
CA ILE A 55 -12.19 22.92 36.30
C ILE A 55 -13.26 23.52 35.38
N ARG A 56 -13.14 24.81 35.09
CA ARG A 56 -13.99 25.51 34.13
C ARG A 56 -13.47 25.22 32.73
N ALA A 57 -14.26 24.51 31.93
CA ALA A 57 -14.02 24.46 30.49
C ALA A 57 -14.10 25.89 29.93
N VAL A 58 -13.00 26.39 29.38
CA VAL A 58 -12.95 27.68 28.67
C VAL A 58 -13.06 27.36 27.18
N SER A 59 -14.20 27.66 26.59
CA SER A 59 -14.33 27.68 25.13
C SER A 59 -13.41 28.76 24.58
N THR A 60 -12.37 28.37 23.85
CA THR A 60 -11.61 29.33 23.03
C THR A 60 -12.57 29.96 22.03
N SER A 61 -12.45 31.28 21.82
CA SER A 61 -13.27 31.97 20.82
C SER A 61 -13.10 31.29 19.46
N VAL A 62 -14.20 31.03 18.76
CA VAL A 62 -14.17 30.47 17.41
C VAL A 62 -13.40 31.46 16.54
N LYS A 63 -12.21 31.05 16.11
CA LYS A 63 -11.40 31.83 15.17
C LYS A 63 -12.24 32.03 13.91
N PRO A 64 -12.39 33.27 13.38
CA PRO A 64 -13.21 33.50 12.20
C PRO A 64 -12.75 32.58 11.07
N GLU A 65 -13.72 32.00 10.38
CA GLU A 65 -13.50 30.97 9.36
C GLU A 65 -12.49 31.48 8.33
N THR A 66 -11.26 31.00 8.49
CA THR A 66 -10.16 31.33 7.61
C THR A 66 -10.25 30.35 6.46
N GLU A 67 -10.41 30.83 5.22
CA GLU A 67 -10.48 29.98 4.02
C GLU A 67 -9.48 28.85 4.11
N THR A 68 -9.98 27.62 4.10
CA THR A 68 -9.16 26.44 4.37
C THR A 68 -8.18 26.29 3.21
N LYS A 69 -6.89 26.48 3.46
CA LYS A 69 -5.88 26.41 2.40
C LYS A 69 -5.68 24.95 1.96
N HIS A 70 -6.44 24.55 0.95
CA HIS A 70 -6.36 23.23 0.34
C HIS A 70 -5.00 23.00 -0.32
N SER A 71 -4.54 21.75 -0.32
CA SER A 71 -3.33 21.37 -1.05
C SER A 71 -3.59 21.39 -2.56
N LYS A 72 -2.54 21.54 -3.38
CA LYS A 72 -2.65 21.39 -4.84
C LYS A 72 -3.32 20.06 -5.24
N VAL A 73 -3.09 18.98 -4.49
CA VAL A 73 -3.65 17.65 -4.79
C VAL A 73 -5.16 17.61 -4.48
N GLU A 74 -5.63 18.31 -3.45
CA GLU A 74 -7.08 18.43 -3.19
C GLU A 74 -7.79 19.16 -4.34
N ILE A 75 -7.24 20.30 -4.77
CA ILE A 75 -7.78 21.09 -5.90
C ILE A 75 -7.79 20.26 -7.20
N ILE A 76 -6.72 19.49 -7.45
CA ILE A 76 -6.66 18.56 -8.58
C ILE A 76 -7.74 17.48 -8.46
N LYS A 77 -7.96 16.88 -7.28
CA LYS A 77 -9.02 15.88 -7.07
C LYS A 77 -10.41 16.47 -7.32
N GLU A 78 -10.69 17.65 -6.76
CA GLU A 78 -11.98 18.35 -6.90
C GLU A 78 -12.34 18.59 -8.37
N HIS A 79 -11.41 19.13 -9.17
CA HIS A 79 -11.67 19.42 -10.59
C HIS A 79 -11.46 18.22 -11.54
N SER A 80 -11.08 17.05 -11.03
CA SER A 80 -10.78 15.88 -11.88
C SER A 80 -12.00 15.12 -12.39
N ASN A 81 -13.22 15.42 -11.93
CA ASN A 81 -14.41 14.61 -12.20
C ASN A 81 -14.18 13.12 -11.86
N PHE A 82 -14.04 12.81 -10.56
CA PHE A 82 -13.73 11.47 -10.05
C PHE A 82 -12.46 10.84 -10.65
N ILE A 83 -11.38 11.63 -10.68
CA ILE A 83 -10.04 11.21 -11.08
C ILE A 83 -9.92 10.93 -12.59
N ARG A 84 -10.73 11.60 -13.43
CA ARG A 84 -10.78 11.45 -14.90
C ARG A 84 -9.91 12.43 -15.66
N TYR A 85 -10.14 13.71 -15.41
CA TYR A 85 -9.56 14.83 -16.13
C TYR A 85 -8.33 15.39 -15.36
N PRO A 86 -7.27 15.87 -16.03
CA PRO A 86 -7.05 15.90 -17.49
C PRO A 86 -6.38 14.64 -18.06
N LEU A 87 -6.25 13.56 -17.26
CA LEU A 87 -5.50 12.37 -17.65
C LEU A 87 -6.04 11.71 -18.93
N ASN A 88 -7.36 11.66 -19.09
CA ASN A 88 -8.03 11.11 -20.27
C ASN A 88 -7.61 11.80 -21.59
N GLU A 89 -7.36 13.11 -21.57
CA GLU A 89 -6.90 13.86 -22.75
C GLU A 89 -5.38 13.75 -22.91
N GLU A 90 -4.64 13.88 -21.81
CA GLU A 90 -3.18 13.77 -21.78
C GLU A 90 -2.67 12.41 -22.29
N LEU A 91 -3.40 11.31 -22.07
CA LEU A 91 -3.05 9.99 -22.61
C LEU A 91 -3.18 9.89 -24.13
N LEU A 92 -3.94 10.78 -24.78
CA LEU A 92 -4.11 10.82 -26.24
C LEU A 92 -3.05 11.67 -26.95
N THR A 93 -2.24 12.44 -26.22
CA THR A 93 -1.21 13.30 -26.83
C THR A 93 0.07 12.53 -27.17
N ASP A 94 0.70 12.87 -28.30
CA ASP A 94 1.94 12.24 -28.78
C ASP A 94 3.18 12.49 -27.89
N ALA A 95 3.08 13.42 -26.92
CA ALA A 95 4.16 13.69 -25.98
C ALA A 95 4.52 12.42 -25.16
N PRO A 96 5.80 12.11 -24.92
CA PRO A 96 6.20 10.88 -24.20
C PRO A 96 5.85 10.91 -22.70
N ASN A 97 5.58 12.10 -22.16
CA ASN A 97 5.21 12.39 -20.78
C ASN A 97 3.76 12.92 -20.69
N ILE A 98 3.32 13.22 -19.47
CA ILE A 98 2.03 13.88 -19.17
C ILE A 98 2.24 15.15 -18.30
N ASN A 99 1.22 15.98 -18.17
CA ASN A 99 1.26 17.20 -17.35
C ASN A 99 1.26 16.91 -15.81
N GLU A 100 1.53 17.94 -14.98
CA GLU A 100 1.64 17.79 -13.52
C GLU A 100 0.33 17.28 -12.88
N SER A 101 -0.82 17.74 -13.35
CA SER A 101 -2.14 17.31 -12.83
C SER A 101 -2.40 15.85 -13.17
N ALA A 102 -2.23 15.46 -14.44
CA ALA A 102 -2.32 14.07 -14.88
C ALA A 102 -1.31 13.17 -14.15
N THR A 103 -0.12 13.68 -13.81
CA THR A 103 0.87 12.98 -12.97
C THR A 103 0.38 12.69 -11.55
N GLN A 104 -0.51 13.50 -10.97
CA GLN A 104 -1.19 13.17 -9.72
C GLN A 104 -2.32 12.15 -9.93
N ILE A 105 -3.17 12.39 -10.93
CA ILE A 105 -4.35 11.58 -11.27
C ILE A 105 -3.97 10.13 -11.65
N ILE A 106 -2.86 9.92 -12.38
CA ILE A 106 -2.45 8.58 -12.82
C ILE A 106 -2.02 7.66 -11.67
N LYS A 107 -1.68 8.23 -10.50
CA LYS A 107 -1.35 7.45 -9.30
C LYS A 107 -2.54 6.65 -8.79
N PHE A 108 -3.75 7.21 -8.85
CA PHE A 108 -4.96 6.49 -8.42
C PHE A 108 -5.26 5.26 -9.31
N HIS A 109 -4.77 5.28 -10.55
CA HIS A 109 -4.79 4.17 -11.50
C HIS A 109 -3.61 3.19 -11.30
N GLY A 110 -2.85 3.35 -10.22
CA GLY A 110 -1.72 2.50 -9.87
C GLY A 110 -0.46 2.73 -10.70
N SER A 111 -0.33 3.83 -11.44
CA SER A 111 0.86 4.11 -12.25
C SER A 111 1.60 5.39 -11.82
N TYR A 112 2.89 5.45 -12.11
CA TYR A 112 3.74 6.62 -11.91
C TYR A 112 4.55 6.89 -13.16
N GLU A 113 4.59 8.16 -13.60
CA GLU A 113 5.63 8.61 -14.52
C GLU A 113 6.99 8.58 -13.82
N GLN A 114 8.00 8.11 -14.54
CA GLN A 114 9.40 8.01 -14.15
C GLN A 114 10.28 8.54 -15.29
N TYR A 115 11.48 8.99 -14.94
CA TYR A 115 12.53 9.30 -15.91
C TYR A 115 13.84 8.63 -15.51
N ASN A 116 14.67 8.27 -16.48
CA ASN A 116 15.95 7.62 -16.18
C ASN A 116 16.93 8.62 -15.56
N ARG A 117 17.29 8.40 -14.29
CA ARG A 117 18.25 9.25 -13.56
C ARG A 117 19.72 9.00 -13.93
N GLY A 118 20.01 7.90 -14.64
CA GLY A 118 21.36 7.59 -15.13
C GLY A 118 21.75 8.37 -16.39
N GLU A 119 20.77 8.89 -17.13
CA GLU A 119 21.01 9.65 -18.35
C GLU A 119 21.45 11.09 -18.04
N ARG A 120 22.51 11.55 -18.72
CA ARG A 120 22.98 12.93 -18.68
C ARG A 120 22.59 13.63 -19.98
N GLY A 121 21.43 14.27 -20.00
CA GLY A 121 20.92 14.97 -21.18
C GLY A 121 19.40 15.09 -21.20
N ALA A 122 18.80 14.85 -22.36
CA ALA A 122 17.35 14.73 -22.50
C ALA A 122 16.81 13.61 -21.60
N ARG A 123 15.63 13.80 -21.01
CA ARG A 123 14.98 12.82 -20.14
C ARG A 123 14.24 11.80 -20.99
N SER A 124 14.63 10.52 -20.94
CA SER A 124 13.72 9.44 -21.31
C SER A 124 12.62 9.33 -20.25
N TYR A 125 11.37 9.15 -20.71
CA TYR A 125 10.20 8.98 -19.86
C TYR A 125 9.66 7.56 -19.99
N SER A 126 9.22 7.00 -18.87
CA SER A 126 8.56 5.69 -18.81
C SER A 126 7.63 5.64 -17.61
N PHE A 127 6.76 4.64 -17.56
CA PHE A 127 5.79 4.44 -16.50
C PHE A 127 6.12 3.19 -15.72
N MET A 128 5.94 3.26 -14.40
CA MET A 128 5.86 2.09 -13.52
C MET A 128 4.41 1.88 -13.12
N LEU A 129 3.95 0.63 -13.23
CA LEU A 129 2.63 0.19 -12.77
C LEU A 129 2.79 -0.65 -11.51
N ARG A 130 1.89 -0.48 -10.54
CA ARG A 130 1.75 -1.33 -9.36
C ARG A 130 0.37 -1.96 -9.35
N THR A 131 0.30 -3.26 -9.14
CA THR A 131 -0.96 -4.00 -8.94
C THR A 131 -1.37 -4.06 -7.47
N LYS A 132 -2.65 -4.37 -7.20
CA LYS A 132 -3.18 -4.58 -5.85
C LYS A 132 -2.95 -6.03 -5.40
N ASN A 133 -3.49 -7.01 -6.14
CA ASN A 133 -3.38 -8.44 -5.83
C ASN A 133 -2.96 -9.24 -7.08
N PRO A 134 -1.84 -9.98 -7.07
CA PRO A 134 -0.69 -9.81 -6.19
C PRO A 134 0.03 -8.47 -6.49
N SER A 135 0.58 -7.79 -5.48
CA SER A 135 1.23 -6.48 -5.61
C SER A 135 2.65 -6.58 -6.20
N PHE A 136 2.77 -6.66 -7.53
CA PHE A 136 4.02 -6.51 -8.26
C PHE A 136 4.22 -5.06 -8.76
N GLN A 137 5.44 -4.74 -9.20
CA GLN A 137 5.76 -3.48 -9.88
C GLN A 137 6.40 -3.78 -11.24
N LEU A 138 5.84 -3.22 -12.30
CA LEU A 138 6.29 -3.38 -13.68
C LEU A 138 6.79 -2.02 -14.18
N HIS A 139 8.08 -1.93 -14.49
CA HIS A 139 8.78 -0.69 -14.84
C HIS A 139 9.03 -0.58 -16.35
N GLY A 140 9.30 0.64 -16.83
CA GLY A 140 9.78 0.87 -18.19
C GLY A 140 8.71 0.92 -19.28
N VAL A 141 7.42 1.02 -18.92
CA VAL A 141 6.32 1.07 -19.90
C VAL A 141 6.31 2.42 -20.60
N LEU A 142 6.39 2.45 -21.93
CA LEU A 142 6.23 3.70 -22.69
C LEU A 142 4.76 4.14 -22.68
N LYS A 143 4.48 5.45 -22.65
CA LYS A 143 3.12 6.03 -22.62
C LYS A 143 2.18 5.39 -23.66
N LYS A 144 2.63 5.28 -24.90
CA LYS A 144 1.91 4.65 -26.04
C LYS A 144 1.49 3.19 -25.81
N ASN A 145 2.13 2.48 -24.88
CA ASN A 145 1.82 1.10 -24.52
C ASN A 145 1.02 1.00 -23.22
N LEU A 146 0.82 2.10 -22.49
CA LEU A 146 0.25 2.07 -21.14
C LEU A 146 -1.19 1.55 -21.12
N LYS A 147 -2.06 1.99 -22.06
CA LYS A 147 -3.44 1.46 -22.17
C LYS A 147 -3.45 -0.04 -22.47
N THR A 148 -2.56 -0.51 -23.36
CA THR A 148 -2.43 -1.94 -23.69
C THR A 148 -1.97 -2.77 -22.49
N VAL A 149 -1.01 -2.29 -21.71
CA VAL A 149 -0.54 -3.00 -20.50
C VAL A 149 -1.62 -3.00 -19.42
N MET A 150 -2.29 -1.87 -19.17
CA MET A 150 -3.40 -1.79 -18.22
C MET A 150 -4.53 -2.75 -18.59
N SER A 151 -5.09 -2.65 -19.81
CA SER A 151 -6.15 -3.57 -20.26
C SER A 151 -5.74 -5.05 -20.18
N SER A 152 -4.49 -5.39 -20.54
CA SER A 152 -3.98 -6.76 -20.42
C SER A 152 -3.94 -7.26 -18.98
N ILE A 153 -3.55 -6.42 -18.02
CA ILE A 153 -3.59 -6.75 -16.58
C ILE A 153 -5.04 -7.03 -16.15
N ILE A 154 -5.97 -6.16 -16.54
CA ILE A 154 -7.36 -6.26 -16.07
C ILE A 154 -8.07 -7.48 -16.70
N HIS A 155 -7.84 -7.77 -17.99
CA HIS A 155 -8.31 -9.00 -18.64
C HIS A 155 -7.65 -10.27 -18.08
N SER A 156 -6.51 -10.16 -17.39
CA SER A 156 -5.84 -11.27 -16.70
C SER A 156 -6.30 -11.45 -15.23
N VAL A 157 -7.48 -10.91 -14.87
CA VAL A 157 -8.05 -10.90 -13.51
C VAL A 157 -7.15 -10.16 -12.49
N GLY A 158 -6.31 -9.24 -12.97
CA GLY A 158 -5.51 -8.34 -12.14
C GLY A 158 -6.16 -6.96 -11.99
N SER A 159 -5.61 -6.14 -11.10
CA SER A 159 -6.01 -4.72 -11.00
C SER A 159 -4.88 -3.85 -10.48
N THR A 160 -4.78 -2.62 -11.00
CA THR A 160 -3.91 -1.55 -10.49
C THR A 160 -4.68 -0.46 -9.75
N LEU A 161 -6.02 -0.52 -9.73
CA LEU A 161 -6.87 0.49 -9.11
C LEU A 161 -6.55 0.64 -7.62
N GLY A 162 -6.22 1.86 -7.20
CA GLY A 162 -5.91 2.21 -5.81
C GLY A 162 -4.60 1.63 -5.25
N ALA A 163 -3.77 1.00 -6.07
CA ALA A 163 -2.42 0.58 -5.65
C ALA A 163 -1.53 1.78 -5.24
N CYS A 164 -1.87 2.98 -5.71
CA CYS A 164 -1.21 4.25 -5.41
C CYS A 164 -2.26 5.40 -5.31
N GLY A 165 -1.83 6.65 -5.08
CA GLY A 165 -2.72 7.81 -4.92
C GLY A 165 -3.16 8.04 -3.46
N ASP A 166 -4.38 8.53 -3.24
CA ASP A 166 -4.97 8.70 -1.89
C ASP A 166 -6.10 7.71 -1.48
N PRO A 167 -6.36 6.55 -2.14
CA PRO A 167 -7.34 5.56 -1.65
C PRO A 167 -6.70 4.51 -0.73
N ASN A 168 -7.53 3.62 -0.18
CA ASN A 168 -7.06 2.44 0.54
C ASN A 168 -6.12 1.58 -0.33
N ARG A 169 -5.04 1.08 0.28
CA ARG A 169 -4.01 0.29 -0.39
C ARG A 169 -4.36 -1.20 -0.39
N ASN A 170 -3.42 -2.02 -0.85
CA ASN A 170 -3.53 -3.46 -0.69
C ASN A 170 -3.69 -3.82 0.80
N VAL A 171 -4.70 -4.62 1.12
CA VAL A 171 -5.01 -5.05 2.49
C VAL A 171 -4.20 -6.32 2.77
N LEU A 172 -3.49 -6.36 3.89
CA LEU A 172 -2.59 -7.47 4.19
C LEU A 172 -3.31 -8.58 4.97
N ALA A 173 -3.14 -9.81 4.50
CA ALA A 173 -3.57 -11.04 5.16
C ALA A 173 -2.38 -11.99 5.38
N PRO A 174 -2.52 -13.04 6.22
CA PRO A 174 -1.51 -14.09 6.32
C PRO A 174 -1.30 -14.78 4.96
N ALA A 175 -0.10 -14.64 4.40
CA ALA A 175 0.22 -15.17 3.06
C ALA A 175 0.37 -16.70 2.99
N ALA A 176 0.39 -17.40 4.13
CA ALA A 176 0.47 -18.86 4.16
C ALA A 176 -0.90 -19.48 3.80
N PRO A 177 -0.98 -20.39 2.80
CA PRO A 177 -2.23 -20.96 2.32
C PRO A 177 -2.71 -22.11 3.22
N PHE A 178 -2.92 -21.84 4.51
CA PHE A 178 -3.41 -22.85 5.46
C PHE A 178 -4.93 -22.90 5.47
N ALA A 179 -5.50 -24.11 5.34
CA ALA A 179 -6.94 -24.36 5.46
C ALA A 179 -7.49 -24.24 6.90
N ARG A 180 -6.79 -23.55 7.81
CA ARG A 180 -7.23 -23.32 9.18
C ARG A 180 -8.27 -22.19 9.16
N LYS A 181 -9.39 -22.37 9.88
CA LYS A 181 -10.55 -21.47 9.79
C LYS A 181 -10.23 -20.00 10.08
N ASP A 182 -9.28 -19.74 10.96
CA ASP A 182 -8.83 -18.39 11.32
C ASP A 182 -7.92 -17.75 10.25
N TYR A 183 -7.09 -18.53 9.55
CA TYR A 183 -6.35 -18.07 8.36
C TYR A 183 -7.31 -17.71 7.23
N GLN A 184 -8.27 -18.60 6.94
CA GLN A 184 -9.31 -18.36 5.95
C GLN A 184 -10.17 -17.13 6.31
N PHE A 185 -10.57 -17.00 7.57
CA PHE A 185 -11.31 -15.83 8.04
C PHE A 185 -10.50 -14.53 7.92
N ALA A 186 -9.20 -14.55 8.25
CA ALA A 186 -8.33 -13.39 8.10
C ALA A 186 -8.08 -13.00 6.62
N GLN A 187 -8.00 -13.99 5.73
CA GLN A 187 -7.90 -13.77 4.28
C GLN A 187 -9.21 -13.18 3.73
N GLN A 188 -10.35 -13.83 3.99
CA GLN A 188 -11.67 -13.33 3.58
C GLN A 188 -11.94 -11.91 4.12
N THR A 189 -11.66 -11.64 5.40
CA THR A 189 -11.85 -10.31 5.98
C THR A 189 -10.98 -9.25 5.28
N ALA A 190 -9.78 -9.61 4.83
CA ALA A 190 -8.92 -8.69 4.08
C ALA A 190 -9.46 -8.43 2.66
N ASP A 191 -10.00 -9.45 2.00
CA ASP A 191 -10.66 -9.33 0.70
C ASP A 191 -11.94 -8.49 0.82
N ASP A 192 -12.80 -8.75 1.81
CA ASP A 192 -14.02 -7.98 2.11
C ASP A 192 -13.71 -6.48 2.35
N ILE A 193 -12.66 -6.17 3.13
CA ILE A 193 -12.20 -4.78 3.37
C ILE A 193 -11.62 -4.18 2.08
N ALA A 194 -10.92 -4.98 1.27
CA ALA A 194 -10.35 -4.53 0.01
C ALA A 194 -11.45 -4.19 -1.02
N ALA A 195 -12.54 -4.96 -1.05
CA ALA A 195 -13.73 -4.72 -1.86
C ALA A 195 -14.49 -3.47 -1.36
N LEU A 196 -14.85 -3.43 -0.07
CA LEU A 196 -15.58 -2.32 0.57
C LEU A 196 -14.91 -0.95 0.36
N LEU A 197 -13.58 -0.91 0.34
CA LEU A 197 -12.80 0.33 0.19
C LEU A 197 -12.25 0.54 -1.23
N THR A 198 -12.74 -0.20 -2.23
CA THR A 198 -12.41 0.04 -3.64
C THR A 198 -13.18 1.25 -4.20
N PRO A 199 -12.56 2.15 -4.99
CA PRO A 199 -13.24 3.29 -5.58
C PRO A 199 -14.40 2.89 -6.51
N GLN A 200 -15.62 3.35 -6.19
CA GLN A 200 -16.86 2.98 -6.88
C GLN A 200 -17.27 3.93 -8.03
N SER A 201 -16.37 4.78 -8.53
CA SER A 201 -16.71 5.76 -9.59
C SER A 201 -16.82 5.18 -11.00
N GLY A 202 -16.52 3.89 -11.21
CA GLY A 202 -16.50 3.22 -12.52
C GLY A 202 -15.35 3.64 -13.46
N PHE A 203 -14.83 4.85 -13.30
CA PHE A 203 -13.91 5.50 -14.25
C PHE A 203 -12.65 4.70 -14.63
N TYR A 204 -12.14 3.87 -13.73
CA TYR A 204 -11.00 3.01 -14.02
C TYR A 204 -11.25 2.10 -15.24
N TYR A 205 -12.47 1.56 -15.37
CA TYR A 205 -12.84 0.72 -16.51
C TYR A 205 -13.15 1.56 -17.77
N ASP A 206 -13.80 2.71 -17.62
CA ASP A 206 -14.02 3.66 -18.73
C ASP A 206 -12.71 4.02 -19.46
N MET A 207 -11.62 4.26 -18.72
CA MET A 207 -10.38 4.74 -19.33
C MET A 207 -9.49 3.63 -19.89
N TRP A 208 -9.43 2.47 -19.23
CA TRP A 208 -8.49 1.41 -19.60
C TRP A 208 -9.09 0.32 -20.50
N VAL A 209 -10.40 0.08 -20.41
CA VAL A 209 -11.13 -0.94 -21.20
C VAL A 209 -12.40 -0.37 -21.85
N ASP A 210 -12.44 0.95 -22.07
CA ASP A 210 -13.52 1.64 -22.79
C ASP A 210 -14.94 1.37 -22.25
N GLY A 211 -15.05 1.08 -20.94
CA GLY A 211 -16.30 0.80 -20.24
C GLY A 211 -16.82 -0.64 -20.38
N GLU A 212 -16.04 -1.56 -20.95
CA GLU A 212 -16.41 -2.97 -21.05
C GLU A 212 -16.68 -3.60 -19.67
N LYS A 213 -17.77 -4.37 -19.56
CA LYS A 213 -18.11 -5.10 -18.34
C LYS A 213 -17.20 -6.31 -18.18
N ILE A 214 -16.15 -6.16 -17.39
CA ILE A 214 -15.26 -7.26 -17.03
C ILE A 214 -15.96 -8.17 -16.01
N MET A 215 -15.89 -9.48 -16.26
CA MET A 215 -16.42 -10.50 -15.37
C MET A 215 -15.55 -10.61 -14.11
N SER A 216 -15.87 -9.81 -13.09
CA SER A 216 -15.41 -10.06 -11.72
C SER A 216 -16.15 -11.25 -11.12
N ALA A 217 -15.50 -11.98 -10.21
CA ALA A 217 -16.14 -13.01 -9.39
C ALA A 217 -17.03 -12.41 -8.28
N GLU A 218 -16.94 -11.11 -8.04
CA GLU A 218 -17.60 -10.37 -6.96
C GLU A 218 -18.44 -9.20 -7.54
N PRO A 219 -19.68 -8.98 -7.05
CA PRO A 219 -20.54 -7.88 -7.49
C PRO A 219 -20.05 -6.49 -6.99
N PRO A 220 -20.48 -5.40 -7.63
CA PRO A 220 -20.06 -4.03 -7.28
C PRO A 220 -20.62 -3.52 -5.95
#